data_AF-A0A7V1AP50-F1
#
_entry.id   AF-A0A7V1AP50-F1
#
_cell.length_a   1.000
_cell.length_b   1.000
_cell.length_c   1.000
_cell.angle_alpha   90.00
_cell.angle_beta   90.00
_cell.angle_gamma   90.00
#
_symmetry.space_group_name_H-M   'P 1'
#
loop_
_entity.id
_entity.type
_entity.pdbx_description
1 polymer ?
#
loop_
_entity_poly.entity_id
_entity_poly.type
_entity_poly.pdbx_seq_one_letter_code
_entity_poly.pdbx_strand_id
1 'polypeptide(L)'
;MKNHFLKSIFIGLLILGFAGCAAQKPNWRELVKNKGASFTYHFKKGDNFKYRFTTSTNTSQEVAGQTREINSTIKAVVRYNVQNVQKDGVFSIQSSIDSLDINFNNPMMNQAKAMLQKAVNKPVTFTITKLGKIGAIDGLKAFPSFQGAANWEQTFSALFFKLPNKPIKIGDSWTDTKTKTTKSGPMNITIESKSKYTLKS
;
A
#
# COMPACT_ATOMS: atom_id res chain seq x y z
N MET A 1 87.60 2.37 7.31
CA MET A 1 86.61 1.57 6.54
C MET A 1 85.72 0.81 7.53
N LYS A 2 84.39 1.04 7.45
CA LYS A 2 83.25 0.29 8.04
C LYS A 2 83.13 0.32 9.58
N ASN A 3 82.26 1.12 10.19
CA ASN A 3 80.77 1.18 10.23
C ASN A 3 80.13 0.38 11.39
N HIS A 4 79.48 1.15 12.28
CA HIS A 4 78.22 0.94 13.01
C HIS A 4 77.91 -0.42 13.69
N PHE A 5 77.49 -0.37 14.97
CA PHE A 5 76.06 -0.46 15.33
C PHE A 5 75.84 -0.39 16.86
N LEU A 6 75.24 0.72 17.32
CA LEU A 6 74.58 0.83 18.62
C LEU A 6 73.24 0.07 18.53
N LYS A 7 72.94 -0.81 19.48
CA LYS A 7 71.58 -1.36 19.67
C LYS A 7 71.06 -0.99 21.06
N SER A 8 70.42 0.17 21.15
CA SER A 8 69.37 0.44 22.12
C SER A 8 68.05 0.04 21.47
N ILE A 9 67.34 -0.96 22.03
CA ILE A 9 65.96 -1.24 21.65
C ILE A 9 65.07 -0.83 22.82
N PHE A 10 64.41 0.30 22.62
CA PHE A 10 63.32 0.80 23.44
C PHE A 10 62.07 -0.04 23.22
N ILE A 11 61.44 -0.44 24.32
CA ILE A 11 60.10 -1.01 24.38
C ILE A 11 59.10 0.09 24.02
N GLY A 12 58.33 -0.11 22.95
CA GLY A 12 57.23 0.75 22.55
C GLY A 12 55.96 -0.08 22.36
N LEU A 13 55.18 -0.19 23.44
CA LEU A 13 53.87 -0.86 23.46
C LEU A 13 52.88 -0.03 22.62
N LEU A 14 52.58 -0.47 21.40
CA LEU A 14 51.58 0.16 20.53
C LEU A 14 50.18 -0.35 20.93
N ILE A 15 49.56 0.30 21.92
CA ILE A 15 48.14 0.10 22.23
C ILE A 15 47.33 0.81 21.14
N LEU A 16 47.00 0.09 20.07
CA LEU A 16 45.98 0.48 19.10
C LEU A 16 44.63 0.42 19.80
N GLY A 17 44.26 1.53 20.44
CA GLY A 17 42.91 1.77 20.93
C GLY A 17 41.94 1.72 19.75
N PHE A 18 41.24 0.60 19.61
CA PHE A 18 40.00 0.52 18.86
C PHE A 18 38.97 1.43 19.56
N ALA A 19 39.04 2.73 19.30
CA ALA A 19 37.93 3.64 19.51
C ALA A 19 36.83 3.22 18.53
N GLY A 20 36.06 2.20 18.90
CA GLY A 20 34.85 1.84 18.20
C GLY A 20 33.97 3.07 18.15
N CYS A 21 33.80 3.62 16.95
CA CYS A 21 32.75 4.60 16.68
C CYS A 21 31.40 3.94 16.93
N ALA A 22 31.00 3.85 18.19
CA ALA A 22 29.62 3.75 18.59
C ALA A 22 28.98 5.11 18.26
N ALA A 23 28.81 5.39 16.96
CA ALA A 23 28.05 6.52 16.50
C ALA A 23 26.63 6.34 17.06
N GLN A 24 26.30 7.15 18.07
CA GLN A 24 24.95 7.21 18.63
C GLN A 24 24.00 7.40 17.45
N LYS A 25 23.16 6.39 17.20
CA LYS A 25 22.16 6.47 16.16
C LYS A 25 21.29 7.69 16.49
N PRO A 26 21.17 8.67 15.58
CA PRO A 26 20.43 9.89 15.88
C PRO A 26 19.00 9.54 16.29
N ASN A 27 18.50 10.24 17.31
CA ASN A 27 17.14 10.07 17.81
C ASN A 27 16.15 10.49 16.72
N TRP A 28 15.68 9.53 15.93
CA TRP A 28 14.80 9.79 14.80
C TRP A 28 13.52 10.52 15.22
N ARG A 29 13.01 10.29 16.44
CA ARG A 29 11.81 10.97 16.95
C ARG A 29 12.03 12.48 17.05
N GLU A 30 13.19 12.88 17.55
CA GLU A 30 13.57 14.28 17.68
C GLU A 30 13.81 14.92 16.30
N LEU A 31 14.45 14.18 15.39
CA LEU A 31 14.63 14.63 14.00
C LEU A 31 13.29 14.84 13.29
N VAL A 32 12.34 13.92 13.42
CA VAL A 32 11.01 14.06 12.81
C VAL A 32 10.21 15.18 13.47
N LYS A 33 10.30 15.35 14.80
CA LYS A 33 9.67 16.45 15.52
C LYS A 33 10.18 17.81 15.02
N ASN A 34 11.49 17.95 14.80
CA ASN A 34 12.11 19.23 14.48
C ASN A 34 12.12 19.52 12.97
N LYS A 35 12.48 18.54 12.14
CA LYS A 35 12.70 18.69 10.68
C LYS A 35 11.61 18.07 9.81
N GLY A 36 10.72 17.27 10.39
CA GLY A 36 9.72 16.48 9.64
C GLY A 36 10.31 15.23 9.00
N ALA A 37 9.43 14.32 8.58
CA ALA A 37 9.76 13.13 7.81
C ALA A 37 9.22 13.26 6.38
N SER A 38 10.05 12.90 5.41
CA SER A 38 9.62 12.68 4.03
C SER A 38 9.22 11.22 3.85
N PHE A 39 8.06 10.98 3.24
CA PHE A 39 7.54 9.63 3.02
C PHE A 39 7.57 9.28 1.54
N THR A 40 8.17 8.14 1.21
CA THR A 40 8.16 7.56 -0.14
C THR A 40 8.04 6.05 -0.05
N TYR A 41 7.36 5.46 -1.04
CA TYR A 41 7.42 4.02 -1.25
C TYR A 41 8.82 3.62 -1.76
N HIS A 42 9.35 2.52 -1.23
CA HIS A 42 10.67 1.99 -1.57
C HIS A 42 10.57 0.52 -1.96
N PHE A 43 9.92 0.24 -3.09
CA PHE A 43 9.84 -1.10 -3.64
C PHE A 43 11.09 -1.48 -4.41
N LYS A 44 11.41 -2.77 -4.40
CA LYS A 44 12.45 -3.41 -5.21
C LYS A 44 11.81 -4.36 -6.20
N LYS A 45 12.45 -4.52 -7.36
CA LYS A 45 12.03 -5.53 -8.34
C LYS A 45 12.06 -6.91 -7.67
N GLY A 46 10.99 -7.68 -7.86
CA GLY A 46 10.83 -9.01 -7.26
C GLY A 46 10.16 -9.00 -5.89
N ASP A 47 9.97 -7.83 -5.26
CA ASP A 47 9.20 -7.75 -4.01
C ASP A 47 7.80 -8.38 -4.20
N ASN A 48 7.38 -9.16 -3.21
CA ASN A 48 6.10 -9.85 -3.21
C ASN A 48 5.39 -9.61 -1.90
N PHE A 49 4.21 -9.01 -1.99
CA PHE A 49 3.38 -8.67 -0.84
C PHE A 49 2.07 -9.44 -0.91
N LYS A 50 1.62 -9.95 0.23
CA LYS A 50 0.28 -10.53 0.39
C LYS A 50 -0.47 -9.74 1.45
N TYR A 51 -1.65 -9.27 1.09
CA TYR A 51 -2.54 -8.54 1.99
C TYR A 51 -3.82 -9.33 2.19
N ARG A 52 -4.23 -9.46 3.45
CA ARG A 52 -5.52 -10.03 3.80
C ARG A 52 -6.51 -8.91 4.04
N PHE A 53 -7.63 -8.97 3.34
CA PHE A 53 -8.77 -8.11 3.52
C PHE A 53 -9.89 -8.89 4.19
N THR A 54 -10.58 -8.23 5.11
CA THR A 54 -11.84 -8.72 5.65
C THR A 54 -12.80 -7.53 5.68
N THR A 55 -13.91 -7.67 4.97
CA THR A 55 -14.96 -6.67 4.91
C THR A 55 -16.23 -7.32 5.42
N SER A 56 -16.80 -6.76 6.48
CA SER A 56 -18.10 -7.16 7.00
C SER A 56 -19.07 -6.02 6.76
N THR A 57 -20.17 -6.30 6.07
CA THR A 57 -21.18 -5.31 5.71
C THR A 57 -22.53 -5.81 6.20
N ASN A 58 -23.21 -4.99 7.00
CA ASN A 58 -24.64 -5.13 7.30
C ASN A 58 -25.38 -4.04 6.52
N THR A 59 -26.37 -4.42 5.72
CA THR A 59 -27.16 -3.52 4.89
C THR A 59 -28.64 -3.78 5.15
N SER A 60 -29.36 -2.78 5.64
CA SER A 60 -30.81 -2.81 5.77
C SER A 60 -31.44 -2.09 4.57
N GLN A 61 -32.36 -2.76 3.87
CA GLN A 61 -33.07 -2.22 2.71
C GLN A 61 -34.57 -2.41 2.86
N GLU A 62 -35.34 -1.36 2.62
CA GLU A 62 -36.80 -1.46 2.51
C GLU A 62 -37.19 -1.73 1.06
N VAL A 63 -37.85 -2.86 0.82
CA VAL A 63 -38.35 -3.26 -0.50
C VAL A 63 -39.82 -3.58 -0.36
N ALA A 64 -40.67 -2.80 -1.06
CA ALA A 64 -42.13 -2.93 -1.00
C ALA A 64 -42.72 -2.91 0.43
N GLY A 65 -42.24 -1.98 1.28
CA GLY A 65 -42.71 -1.83 2.67
C GLY A 65 -42.16 -2.86 3.65
N GLN A 66 -41.28 -3.76 3.20
CA GLN A 66 -40.62 -4.75 4.06
C GLN A 66 -39.14 -4.44 4.21
N THR A 67 -38.67 -4.37 5.46
CA THR A 67 -37.23 -4.27 5.75
C THR A 67 -36.56 -5.63 5.58
N ARG A 68 -35.46 -5.67 4.83
CA ARG A 68 -34.60 -6.83 4.65
C ARG A 68 -33.17 -6.50 5.06
N GLU A 69 -32.61 -7.34 5.92
CA GLU A 69 -31.19 -7.25 6.31
C GLU A 69 -30.33 -8.19 5.47
N ILE A 70 -29.31 -7.61 4.84
CA ILE A 70 -28.31 -8.31 4.04
C ILE A 70 -26.98 -8.18 4.78
N ASN A 71 -26.52 -9.29 5.35
CA ASN A 71 -25.23 -9.43 5.98
C ASN A 71 -24.28 -10.14 5.03
N SER A 72 -23.09 -9.57 4.86
CA SER A 72 -22.04 -10.18 4.06
C SER A 72 -20.70 -10.08 4.76
N THR A 73 -19.87 -11.11 4.59
CA THR A 73 -18.47 -11.11 4.97
C THR A 73 -17.65 -11.55 3.78
N ILE A 74 -16.72 -10.69 3.35
CA ILE A 74 -15.79 -10.96 2.26
C ILE A 74 -14.39 -11.03 2.87
N LYS A 75 -13.71 -12.15 2.69
CA LYS A 75 -12.30 -12.34 3.04
C LYS A 75 -11.52 -12.55 1.75
N ALA A 76 -10.53 -11.71 1.49
CA ALA A 76 -9.70 -11.84 0.30
C ALA A 76 -8.22 -11.84 0.70
N VAL A 77 -7.41 -12.61 -0.03
CA VAL A 77 -5.94 -12.44 -0.02
C VAL A 77 -5.57 -11.89 -1.39
N VAL A 78 -4.98 -10.71 -1.41
CA VAL A 78 -4.50 -10.07 -2.65
C VAL A 78 -2.99 -10.11 -2.65
N ARG A 79 -2.43 -10.56 -3.77
CA ARG A 79 -1.00 -10.59 -4.02
C ARG A 79 -0.59 -9.39 -4.85
N TYR A 80 0.55 -8.81 -4.55
CA TYR A 80 1.21 -7.79 -5.35
C TYR A 80 2.64 -8.22 -5.62
N ASN A 81 3.05 -8.18 -6.88
CA ASN A 81 4.40 -8.47 -7.30
C ASN A 81 4.97 -7.30 -8.07
N VAL A 82 6.12 -6.80 -7.62
CA VAL A 82 6.80 -5.66 -8.24
C VAL A 82 7.60 -6.18 -9.43
N GLN A 83 7.06 -5.97 -10.62
CA GLN A 83 7.62 -6.44 -11.90
C GLN A 83 8.85 -5.64 -12.30
N ASN A 84 8.80 -4.32 -12.09
CA ASN A 84 9.87 -3.41 -12.50
C ASN A 84 9.91 -2.15 -11.63
N VAL A 85 11.11 -1.55 -11.52
CA VAL A 85 11.34 -0.24 -10.89
C VAL A 85 12.04 0.64 -11.92
N GLN A 86 11.38 1.70 -12.36
CA GLN A 86 11.92 2.65 -13.33
C GLN A 86 12.89 3.63 -12.65
N LYS A 87 13.77 4.25 -13.45
CA LYS A 87 14.79 5.19 -12.95
C LYS A 87 14.21 6.42 -12.24
N ASP A 88 13.00 6.82 -12.61
CA ASP A 88 12.26 7.95 -12.02
C ASP A 88 11.50 7.60 -10.73
N GLY A 89 11.56 6.34 -10.28
CA GLY A 89 10.83 5.86 -9.10
C GLY A 89 9.36 5.51 -9.38
N VAL A 90 9.01 5.22 -10.64
CA VAL A 90 7.73 4.57 -10.98
C VAL A 90 7.88 3.05 -10.89
N PHE A 91 6.97 2.41 -10.17
CA PHE A 91 6.94 0.97 -9.96
C PHE A 91 5.86 0.34 -10.85
N SER A 92 6.19 -0.74 -11.56
CA SER A 92 5.21 -1.57 -12.26
C SER A 92 4.84 -2.75 -11.36
N ILE A 93 3.56 -2.90 -11.08
CA ILE A 93 3.04 -3.90 -10.15
C ILE A 93 2.02 -4.77 -10.87
N GLN A 94 2.19 -6.08 -10.76
CA GLN A 94 1.16 -7.06 -11.08
C GLN A 94 0.43 -7.43 -9.79
N SER A 95 -0.90 -7.46 -9.83
CA SER A 95 -1.72 -7.90 -8.70
C SER A 95 -2.73 -8.96 -9.11
N SER A 96 -3.15 -9.78 -8.15
CA SER A 96 -4.17 -10.80 -8.33
C SER A 96 -4.82 -11.14 -6.99
N ILE A 97 -6.04 -11.67 -7.04
CA ILE A 97 -6.72 -12.22 -5.87
C ILE A 97 -6.26 -13.68 -5.71
N ASP A 98 -5.45 -13.96 -4.69
CA ASP A 98 -4.90 -15.29 -4.39
C ASP A 98 -5.98 -16.22 -3.84
N SER A 99 -6.83 -15.70 -2.94
CA SER A 99 -7.97 -16.42 -2.40
C SER A 99 -9.13 -15.47 -2.13
N LEU A 100 -10.36 -15.97 -2.27
CA LEU A 100 -11.58 -15.23 -2.00
C LEU A 100 -12.55 -16.15 -1.26
N ASP A 101 -13.02 -15.73 -0.11
CA ASP A 101 -14.10 -16.35 0.64
C ASP A 101 -15.19 -15.32 0.85
N ILE A 102 -16.42 -15.68 0.53
CA ILE A 102 -17.57 -14.79 0.57
C ILE A 102 -18.70 -15.53 1.25
N ASN A 103 -19.21 -14.93 2.31
CA ASN A 103 -20.37 -15.38 3.03
C ASN A 103 -21.49 -14.35 2.89
N PHE A 104 -22.68 -14.79 2.50
CA PHE A 104 -23.90 -13.99 2.45
C PHE A 104 -24.95 -14.67 3.33
N ASN A 105 -25.72 -13.91 4.09
CA ASN A 105 -26.88 -14.46 4.81
C ASN A 105 -28.10 -14.72 3.91
N ASN A 106 -28.03 -14.35 2.62
CA ASN A 106 -29.12 -14.48 1.66
C ASN A 106 -28.75 -15.49 0.54
N PRO A 107 -29.47 -16.62 0.41
CA PRO A 107 -29.22 -17.64 -0.63
C PRO A 107 -29.33 -17.12 -2.07
N MET A 108 -30.10 -16.06 -2.33
CA MET A 108 -30.22 -15.45 -3.66
C MET A 108 -28.87 -14.90 -4.16
N MET A 109 -27.92 -14.63 -3.26
CA MET A 109 -26.58 -14.13 -3.58
C MET A 109 -25.57 -15.22 -3.95
N ASN A 110 -25.97 -16.50 -3.95
CA ASN A 110 -25.08 -17.60 -4.32
C ASN A 110 -24.53 -17.48 -5.76
N GLN A 111 -25.35 -16.98 -6.68
CA GLN A 111 -24.90 -16.72 -8.06
C GLN A 111 -23.84 -15.61 -8.10
N ALA A 112 -24.02 -14.54 -7.31
CA ALA A 112 -23.03 -13.46 -7.19
C ALA A 112 -21.71 -13.98 -6.59
N LYS A 113 -21.78 -14.84 -5.57
CA LYS A 113 -20.60 -15.53 -5.01
C LYS A 113 -19.88 -16.33 -6.09
N ALA A 114 -20.57 -17.20 -6.82
CA ALA A 114 -19.97 -18.01 -7.88
C ALA A 114 -19.35 -17.16 -9.00
N MET A 115 -19.98 -16.03 -9.34
CA MET A 115 -19.44 -15.08 -10.30
C MET A 115 -18.16 -14.41 -9.77
N LEU A 116 -18.16 -13.91 -8.54
CA LEU A 116 -17.00 -13.27 -7.90
C LEU A 116 -15.79 -14.20 -7.79
N GLN A 117 -16.01 -15.49 -7.53
CA GLN A 117 -14.95 -16.49 -7.50
C GLN A 117 -14.16 -16.58 -8.82
N LYS A 118 -14.77 -16.19 -9.96
CA LYS A 118 -14.06 -16.12 -11.25
C LYS A 118 -13.01 -15.01 -11.31
N ALA A 119 -12.90 -14.13 -10.30
CA ALA A 119 -11.85 -13.12 -10.20
C ALA A 119 -10.52 -13.67 -9.63
N VAL A 120 -10.57 -14.83 -8.96
CA VAL A 120 -9.39 -15.46 -8.35
C VAL A 120 -8.35 -15.77 -9.43
N ASN A 121 -7.08 -15.49 -9.12
CA ASN A 121 -5.91 -15.64 -9.98
C ASN A 121 -5.91 -14.82 -11.28
N LYS A 122 -6.91 -13.96 -11.53
CA LYS A 122 -6.86 -13.05 -12.68
C LYS A 122 -5.85 -11.93 -12.41
N PRO A 123 -4.85 -11.74 -13.28
CA PRO A 123 -3.86 -10.71 -13.09
C PRO A 123 -4.41 -9.36 -13.54
N VAL A 124 -4.02 -8.32 -12.82
CA VAL A 124 -4.08 -6.92 -13.26
C VAL A 124 -2.68 -6.33 -13.19
N THR A 125 -2.41 -5.32 -14.00
CA THR A 125 -1.15 -4.58 -13.94
C THR A 125 -1.43 -3.10 -13.82
N PHE A 126 -0.66 -2.41 -12.99
CA PHE A 126 -0.74 -0.97 -12.86
C PHE A 126 0.61 -0.39 -12.49
N THR A 127 0.76 0.92 -12.70
CA THR A 127 1.93 1.67 -12.24
C THR A 127 1.62 2.45 -10.99
N ILE A 128 2.63 2.67 -10.16
CA ILE A 128 2.52 3.54 -8.99
C ILE A 128 3.78 4.37 -8.81
N THR A 129 3.63 5.66 -8.49
CA THR A 129 4.76 6.55 -8.22
C THR A 129 5.29 6.37 -6.80
N LYS A 130 6.50 6.89 -6.52
CA LYS A 130 7.06 6.97 -5.15
C LYS A 130 6.16 7.66 -4.11
N LEU A 131 5.16 8.42 -4.53
CA LEU A 131 4.19 9.10 -3.65
C LEU A 131 2.82 8.40 -3.61
N GLY A 132 2.68 7.23 -4.23
CA GLY A 132 1.44 6.46 -4.17
C GLY A 132 0.38 6.83 -5.21
N LYS A 133 0.70 7.65 -6.21
CA LYS A 133 -0.23 7.93 -7.31
C LYS A 133 -0.26 6.71 -8.24
N ILE A 134 -1.43 6.11 -8.39
CA ILE A 134 -1.65 4.95 -9.25
C ILE A 134 -2.03 5.41 -10.66
N GLY A 135 -1.46 4.76 -11.68
CA GLY A 135 -1.80 4.94 -13.08
C GLY A 135 -3.06 4.17 -13.50
N ALA A 136 -3.26 4.00 -14.81
CA ALA A 136 -4.32 3.12 -15.30
C ALA A 136 -4.08 1.67 -14.84
N ILE A 137 -5.17 0.93 -14.63
CA ILE A 137 -5.12 -0.48 -14.26
C ILE A 137 -5.58 -1.32 -15.45
N ASP A 138 -4.63 -2.06 -16.01
CA ASP A 138 -4.87 -2.98 -17.12
C ASP A 138 -5.32 -4.35 -16.60
N GLY A 139 -6.14 -5.05 -17.39
CA GLY A 139 -6.67 -6.39 -17.04
C GLY A 139 -8.00 -6.38 -16.29
N LEU A 140 -8.51 -5.21 -15.87
CA LEU A 140 -9.80 -5.09 -15.18
C LEU A 140 -10.99 -5.64 -15.98
N LYS A 141 -10.94 -5.60 -17.32
CA LYS A 141 -12.00 -6.16 -18.19
C LYS A 141 -12.21 -7.66 -18.00
N ALA A 142 -11.21 -8.38 -17.49
CA ALA A 142 -11.33 -9.81 -17.23
C ALA A 142 -12.12 -10.09 -15.93
N PHE A 143 -12.36 -9.09 -15.08
CA PHE A 143 -13.05 -9.24 -13.82
C PHE A 143 -14.57 -9.18 -14.01
N PRO A 144 -15.33 -9.98 -13.25
CA PRO A 144 -16.78 -9.95 -13.32
C PRO A 144 -17.31 -8.59 -12.86
N SER A 145 -18.24 -8.01 -13.63
CA SER A 145 -19.06 -6.90 -13.19
C SER A 145 -20.47 -7.41 -12.86
N PHE A 146 -21.04 -6.97 -11.75
CA PHE A 146 -22.45 -7.15 -11.44
C PHE A 146 -22.94 -5.95 -10.61
N GLN A 147 -24.25 -5.80 -10.50
CA GLN A 147 -24.85 -4.71 -9.74
C GLN A 147 -24.55 -4.91 -8.24
N GLY A 148 -23.81 -3.97 -7.65
CA GLY A 148 -23.26 -4.14 -6.29
C GLY A 148 -21.92 -4.87 -6.21
N ALA A 149 -21.27 -5.14 -7.36
CA ALA A 149 -19.92 -5.71 -7.38
C ALA A 149 -18.88 -4.80 -6.73
N ALA A 150 -17.83 -5.42 -6.21
CA ALA A 150 -16.63 -4.72 -5.78
C ALA A 150 -16.11 -3.84 -6.93
N ASN A 151 -15.88 -2.57 -6.65
CA ASN A 151 -15.14 -1.71 -7.55
C ASN A 151 -13.69 -2.22 -7.58
N TRP A 152 -13.37 -3.01 -8.61
CA TRP A 152 -12.07 -3.69 -8.71
C TRP A 152 -10.90 -2.71 -8.79
N GLU A 153 -11.09 -1.58 -9.48
CA GLU A 153 -10.11 -0.50 -9.51
C GLU A 153 -9.81 0.01 -8.09
N GLN A 154 -10.86 0.26 -7.30
CA GLN A 154 -10.72 0.64 -5.90
C GLN A 154 -10.09 -0.47 -5.06
N THR A 155 -10.44 -1.73 -5.31
CA THR A 155 -9.91 -2.89 -4.57
C THR A 155 -8.39 -3.00 -4.73
N PHE A 156 -7.90 -2.89 -5.97
CA PHE A 156 -6.46 -2.97 -6.23
C PHE A 156 -5.70 -1.72 -5.79
N SER A 157 -6.36 -0.55 -5.77
CA SER A 157 -5.76 0.72 -5.36
C SER A 157 -5.83 1.03 -3.86
N ALA A 158 -6.71 0.38 -3.10
CA ALA A 158 -7.03 0.74 -1.72
C ALA A 158 -5.83 0.70 -0.75
N LEU A 159 -4.81 -0.10 -1.04
CA LEU A 159 -3.64 -0.24 -0.16
C LEU A 159 -2.59 0.85 -0.32
N PHE A 160 -2.65 1.60 -1.42
CA PHE A 160 -1.67 2.61 -1.68
C PHE A 160 -2.27 3.98 -1.45
N PHE A 161 -1.89 4.55 -0.32
CA PHE A 161 -2.27 5.89 0.07
C PHE A 161 -1.38 6.90 -0.66
N LYS A 162 -1.96 8.05 -0.99
CA LYS A 162 -1.17 9.16 -1.48
C LYS A 162 -0.36 9.75 -0.33
N LEU A 163 0.96 9.69 -0.47
CA LEU A 163 1.92 10.25 0.48
C LEU A 163 2.08 11.75 0.25
N PRO A 164 2.38 12.54 1.31
CA PRO A 164 2.62 13.97 1.16
C PRO A 164 3.90 14.21 0.35
N ASN A 165 3.88 15.23 -0.50
CA ASN A 165 5.05 15.63 -1.29
C ASN A 165 6.00 16.57 -0.52
N LYS A 166 5.70 16.87 0.74
CA LYS A 166 6.49 17.72 1.63
C LYS A 166 6.77 16.97 2.94
N PRO A 167 7.89 17.28 3.63
CA PRO A 167 8.13 16.77 4.96
C PRO A 167 6.97 17.11 5.90
N ILE A 168 6.57 16.15 6.72
CA ILE A 168 5.50 16.30 7.73
C ILE A 168 6.04 15.97 9.12
N LYS A 169 5.70 16.80 10.10
CA LYS A 169 6.06 16.61 11.51
C LYS A 169 5.02 15.75 12.22
N ILE A 170 5.37 15.25 13.41
CA ILE A 170 4.41 14.57 14.28
C ILE A 170 3.28 15.54 14.61
N GLY A 171 2.03 15.11 14.42
CA GLY A 171 0.82 15.93 14.57
C GLY A 171 0.34 16.57 13.28
N ASP A 172 1.21 16.71 12.26
CA ASP A 172 0.80 17.27 10.97
C ASP A 172 -0.20 16.35 10.26
N SER A 173 -1.04 16.97 9.45
CA SER A 173 -2.02 16.27 8.63
C SER A 173 -1.90 16.65 7.16
N TRP A 174 -2.25 15.72 6.28
CA TRP A 174 -2.40 15.97 4.85
C TRP A 174 -3.70 15.38 4.34
N THR A 175 -4.18 15.91 3.22
CA THR A 175 -5.43 15.47 2.60
C THR A 175 -5.20 14.93 1.21
N ASP A 176 -5.91 13.87 0.88
CA ASP A 176 -6.07 13.38 -0.49
C ASP A 176 -7.53 13.53 -0.90
N THR A 177 -7.77 14.22 -2.02
CA THR A 177 -9.10 14.38 -2.60
C THR A 177 -9.14 13.63 -3.91
N LYS A 178 -10.12 12.75 -4.07
CA LYS A 178 -10.39 11.99 -5.28
C LYS A 178 -11.79 12.37 -5.77
N THR A 179 -11.89 12.73 -7.04
CA THR A 179 -13.17 13.02 -7.68
C THR A 179 -13.42 11.98 -8.77
N LYS A 180 -14.58 11.34 -8.74
CA LYS A 180 -15.01 10.38 -9.75
C LYS A 180 -16.39 10.76 -10.26
N THR A 181 -16.50 11.02 -11.56
CA THR A 181 -17.79 11.20 -12.22
C THR A 181 -18.23 9.88 -12.85
N THR A 182 -19.44 9.44 -12.55
CA THR A 182 -20.05 8.22 -13.09
C THR A 182 -21.40 8.55 -13.72
N LYS A 183 -21.74 7.90 -14.83
CA LYS A 183 -23.07 8.02 -15.42
C LYS A 183 -24.03 7.06 -14.73
N SER A 184 -25.20 7.55 -14.38
CA SER A 184 -26.32 6.77 -13.85
C SER A 184 -27.58 7.14 -14.62
N GLY A 185 -27.89 6.37 -15.67
CA GLY A 185 -28.94 6.70 -16.63
C GLY A 185 -28.62 8.01 -17.38
N PRO A 186 -29.57 8.98 -17.46
CA PRO A 186 -29.33 10.26 -18.12
C PRO A 186 -28.51 11.25 -17.28
N MET A 187 -28.22 10.93 -16.00
CA MET A 187 -27.55 11.84 -15.08
C MET A 187 -26.05 11.53 -14.94
N ASN A 188 -25.25 12.57 -14.69
CA ASN A 188 -23.87 12.45 -14.23
C ASN A 188 -23.83 12.61 -12.71
N ILE A 189 -23.31 11.62 -12.01
CA ILE A 189 -23.04 11.66 -10.57
C ILE A 189 -21.57 11.96 -10.37
N THR A 190 -21.25 13.09 -9.73
CA THR A 190 -19.88 13.41 -9.30
C THR A 190 -19.73 13.06 -7.83
N ILE A 191 -18.81 12.14 -7.53
CA ILE A 191 -18.47 11.71 -6.18
C ILE A 191 -17.12 12.35 -5.82
N GLU A 192 -17.11 13.20 -4.80
CA GLU A 192 -15.88 13.70 -4.18
C GLU A 192 -15.60 12.91 -2.90
N SER A 193 -14.41 12.35 -2.80
CA SER A 193 -13.93 11.62 -1.63
C SER A 193 -12.71 12.34 -1.07
N LYS A 194 -12.80 12.81 0.18
CA LYS A 194 -11.71 13.48 0.90
C LYS A 194 -11.23 12.61 2.04
N SER A 195 -9.95 12.24 2.00
CA SER A 195 -9.27 11.50 3.07
C SER A 195 -8.30 12.43 3.79
N LYS A 196 -8.37 12.48 5.13
CA LYS A 196 -7.40 13.21 5.98
C LYS A 196 -6.54 12.19 6.72
N TYR A 197 -5.23 12.35 6.60
CA TYR A 197 -4.23 11.52 7.28
C TYR A 197 -3.47 12.39 8.28
N THR A 198 -3.03 11.80 9.39
CA THR A 198 -2.27 12.50 10.44
C THR A 198 -1.11 11.61 10.89
N LEU A 199 0.09 12.19 10.99
CA LEU A 199 1.25 11.48 11.53
C LEU A 199 1.16 11.47 13.06
N LYS A 200 1.06 10.28 13.65
CA LYS A 200 1.05 10.07 15.11
C LYS A 200 2.39 9.48 15.58
N SER A 201 2.74 9.78 16.83
CA SER A 201 3.94 9.29 17.54
C SER A 201 3.80 7.85 18.01
#